data_AF-A0A9D4DN62-F1
#
_entry.id   AF-A0A9D4DN62-F1
#
_cell.length_a   1.000
_cell.length_b   1.000
_cell.length_c   1.000
_cell.angle_alpha   90.00
_cell.angle_beta   90.00
_cell.angle_gamma   90.00
#
_symmetry.space_group_name_H-M   'P 1'
#
loop_
_entity.id
_entity.type
_entity.pdbx_description
1 polymer ?
#
loop_
_entity_poly.entity_id
_entity_poly.type
_entity_poly.pdbx_seq_one_letter_code
_entity_poly.pdbx_strand_id
1 'polypeptide(L)'
;MFYIHACMHTYIHTYIHTYIHTYIHTYIHTYIHTYIHTYIHTYIHTYIHTYIHTYIHTYIHTYIHTYIHTYIHTYIHTYIHTYIHTYIHTYIHTYIHTYIHTYIHTYIHTYIHTYIHTYIHTYIHTYIHTYIHTYIHTNIHTYIHTYIHTYIHTYIHTYIHTYIHTYIHTYIHTYIHSK
;
A
#
# COMPACT_ATOMS: atom_id res chain seq x y z
N MET A 1 -37.54 20.08 119.78
CA MET A 1 -36.49 20.69 118.93
C MET A 1 -35.74 19.65 118.08
N PHE A 2 -35.26 18.54 118.66
CA PHE A 2 -34.53 17.48 117.94
C PHE A 2 -35.32 16.83 116.78
N TYR A 3 -36.62 16.55 116.97
CA TYR A 3 -37.47 15.93 115.94
C TYR A 3 -37.74 16.85 114.73
N ILE A 4 -37.89 18.15 114.97
CA ILE A 4 -38.07 19.16 113.92
C ILE A 4 -36.78 19.32 113.12
N HIS A 5 -35.63 19.31 113.80
CA HIS A 5 -34.33 19.38 113.14
C HIS A 5 -34.05 18.12 112.29
N ALA A 6 -34.34 16.93 112.81
CA ALA A 6 -34.19 15.68 112.05
C ALA A 6 -35.12 15.62 110.83
N CYS A 7 -36.37 16.05 110.97
CA CYS A 7 -37.35 16.08 109.88
C CYS A 7 -37.01 17.12 108.80
N MET A 8 -36.56 18.32 109.20
CA MET A 8 -36.04 19.31 108.25
C MET A 8 -34.78 18.80 107.55
N HIS A 9 -33.87 18.15 108.28
CA HIS A 9 -32.66 17.59 107.68
C HIS A 9 -32.98 16.49 106.67
N THR A 10 -33.87 15.55 106.99
CA THR A 10 -34.27 14.50 106.04
C THR A 10 -35.04 15.06 104.86
N TYR A 11 -35.93 16.04 105.04
CA TYR A 11 -36.65 16.67 103.93
C TYR A 11 -35.72 17.44 103.01
N ILE A 12 -34.83 18.26 103.56
CA ILE A 12 -33.83 19.01 102.79
C ILE A 12 -32.89 18.03 102.07
N HIS A 13 -32.39 17.02 102.78
CA HIS A 13 -31.49 16.04 102.18
C HIS A 13 -32.17 15.24 101.07
N THR A 14 -33.38 14.73 101.27
CA THR A 14 -34.10 13.96 100.24
C THR A 14 -34.52 14.84 99.08
N TYR A 15 -35.03 16.05 99.30
CA TYR A 15 -35.41 16.98 98.24
C TYR A 15 -34.20 17.43 97.41
N ILE A 16 -33.12 17.86 98.07
CA ILE A 16 -31.89 18.26 97.39
C ILE A 16 -31.28 17.06 96.67
N HIS A 17 -31.16 15.90 97.32
CA HIS A 17 -30.57 14.73 96.70
C HIS A 17 -31.40 14.24 95.51
N THR A 18 -32.72 14.13 95.64
CA THR A 18 -33.56 13.67 94.52
C THR A 18 -33.62 14.69 93.40
N TYR A 19 -33.78 15.97 93.69
CA TYR A 19 -33.81 17.02 92.67
C TYR A 19 -32.48 17.14 91.94
N ILE A 20 -31.37 17.23 92.67
CA ILE A 20 -30.03 17.30 92.08
C ILE A 20 -29.73 16.01 91.32
N HIS A 21 -29.96 14.84 91.91
CA HIS A 21 -29.67 13.58 91.23
C HIS A 21 -30.53 13.39 89.99
N THR A 22 -31.84 13.62 90.05
CA THR A 22 -32.70 13.46 88.87
C THR A 22 -32.42 14.52 87.82
N TYR A 23 -32.25 15.79 88.19
CA TYR A 23 -31.97 16.85 87.23
C TYR A 23 -30.59 16.65 86.58
N ILE A 24 -29.54 16.43 87.36
CA ILE A 24 -28.20 16.19 86.83
C ILE A 24 -28.18 14.91 86.01
N HIS A 25 -28.70 13.79 86.53
CA HIS A 25 -28.67 12.53 85.81
C HIS A 25 -29.49 12.61 84.52
N THR A 26 -30.72 13.12 84.54
CA THR A 26 -31.53 13.19 83.32
C THR A 26 -30.96 14.20 82.35
N TYR A 27 -30.58 15.41 82.77
CA TYR A 27 -30.05 16.43 81.89
C TYR A 27 -28.71 16.00 81.29
N ILE A 28 -27.74 15.57 82.11
CA ILE A 28 -26.44 15.13 81.62
C ILE A 28 -26.59 13.89 80.77
N HIS A 29 -27.32 12.86 81.22
CA HIS A 29 -27.45 11.63 80.46
C HIS A 29 -28.19 11.88 79.14
N THR A 30 -29.32 12.58 79.14
CA THR A 30 -30.05 12.82 77.89
C THR A 30 -29.28 13.76 76.97
N TYR A 31 -28.73 14.87 77.47
CA TYR A 31 -27.99 15.81 76.64
C TYR A 31 -26.72 15.19 76.06
N ILE A 32 -25.88 14.57 76.91
CA ILE A 32 -24.65 13.94 76.44
C ILE A 32 -24.98 12.77 75.53
N HIS A 33 -25.89 11.88 75.90
CA HIS A 33 -26.21 10.73 75.08
C HIS A 33 -26.82 11.15 73.74
N THR A 34 -27.81 12.04 73.73
CA THR A 34 -28.42 12.48 72.47
C THR A 34 -27.45 13.29 71.63
N TYR A 35 -26.71 14.23 72.20
CA TYR A 35 -25.76 15.05 71.45
C TYR A 35 -24.62 14.21 70.89
N ILE A 36 -23.96 13.38 71.72
CA ILE A 36 -22.87 12.52 71.26
C ILE A 36 -23.40 11.51 70.25
N HIS A 37 -24.50 10.80 70.55
CA HIS A 37 -25.01 9.80 69.64
C HIS A 37 -25.46 10.42 68.32
N THR A 38 -26.24 11.50 68.33
CA THR A 38 -26.69 12.12 67.07
C THR A 38 -25.54 12.74 66.33
N TYR A 39 -24.65 13.50 66.97
CA TYR A 39 -23.53 14.15 66.31
C TYR A 39 -22.54 13.12 65.75
N ILE A 40 -22.09 12.16 66.56
CA ILE A 40 -21.15 11.13 66.09
C ILE A 40 -21.81 10.26 65.02
N HIS A 41 -23.03 9.78 65.24
CA HIS A 41 -23.68 8.92 64.26
C HIS A 41 -23.94 9.66 62.95
N THR A 42 -24.51 10.87 63.00
CA THR A 42 -24.78 11.63 61.77
C THR A 42 -23.49 12.04 61.09
N TYR A 43 -22.51 12.57 61.81
CA TYR A 43 -21.24 13.00 61.23
C TYR A 43 -20.46 11.83 60.63
N ILE A 44 -20.25 10.76 61.38
CA ILE A 44 -19.54 9.58 60.89
C ILE A 44 -20.31 8.94 59.74
N HIS A 45 -21.61 8.71 59.88
CA HIS A 45 -22.37 8.06 58.82
C HIS A 45 -22.42 8.93 57.57
N THR A 46 -22.72 10.22 57.68
CA THR A 46 -22.77 11.10 56.49
C THR A 46 -21.38 11.28 55.89
N TYR A 47 -20.35 11.54 56.67
CA TYR A 47 -18.99 11.73 56.16
C TYR A 47 -18.46 10.47 55.51
N ILE A 48 -18.52 9.32 56.20
CA ILE A 48 -18.04 8.06 55.64
C ILE A 48 -18.87 7.67 54.42
N HIS A 49 -20.20 7.70 54.51
CA HIS A 49 -21.04 7.30 53.39
C HIS A 49 -20.85 8.23 52.20
N THR A 50 -20.91 9.56 52.39
CA THR A 50 -20.73 10.49 51.27
C THR A 50 -19.33 10.43 50.72
N TYR A 51 -18.28 10.45 51.55
CA TYR A 51 -16.90 10.44 51.09
C TYR A 51 -16.56 9.13 50.39
N ILE A 52 -16.84 7.98 51.01
CA ILE A 52 -16.54 6.68 50.39
C ILE A 52 -17.39 6.48 49.15
N HIS A 53 -18.70 6.74 49.20
CA HIS A 53 -19.56 6.53 48.03
C HIS A 53 -19.17 7.48 46.90
N THR A 54 -18.99 8.78 47.15
CA THR A 54 -18.61 9.72 46.09
C THR A 54 -17.22 9.42 45.58
N TYR A 55 -16.24 9.19 46.44
CA TYR A 55 -14.86 8.91 46.01
C TYR A 55 -14.78 7.61 45.22
N ILE A 56 -15.33 6.51 45.74
CA ILE A 56 -15.31 5.22 45.03
C ILE A 56 -16.11 5.31 43.74
N HIS A 57 -17.33 5.85 43.78
CA HIS A 57 -18.15 5.94 42.58
C HIS A 57 -17.52 6.85 41.54
N THR A 58 -17.06 8.05 41.90
CA THR A 58 -16.43 8.95 40.93
C THR A 58 -15.11 8.38 40.45
N TYR A 59 -14.24 7.87 41.31
CA TYR A 59 -12.95 7.31 40.90
C TYR A 59 -13.14 6.09 40.00
N ILE A 60 -13.93 5.10 40.41
CA ILE A 60 -14.17 3.90 39.61
C ILE A 60 -14.87 4.28 38.30
N HIS A 61 -15.95 5.05 38.36
CA HIS A 61 -16.69 5.40 37.15
C HIS A 61 -15.84 6.23 36.19
N THR A 62 -15.16 7.29 36.68
CA THR A 62 -14.33 8.11 35.80
C THR A 62 -13.12 7.34 35.30
N TYR A 63 -12.39 6.63 36.16
CA TYR A 63 -11.21 5.88 35.75
C TYR A 63 -11.56 4.76 34.78
N ILE A 64 -12.53 3.90 35.11
CA ILE A 64 -12.93 2.79 34.23
C ILE A 64 -13.52 3.34 32.94
N HIS A 65 -14.45 4.31 33.01
CA HIS A 65 -15.06 4.83 31.80
C HIS A 65 -14.04 5.56 30.92
N THR A 66 -13.21 6.44 31.48
CA THR A 66 -12.20 7.14 30.68
C THR A 66 -11.15 6.18 30.17
N TYR A 67 -10.60 5.29 30.99
CA TYR A 67 -9.57 4.36 30.57
C TYR A 67 -10.10 3.39 29.50
N ILE A 68 -11.23 2.73 29.74
CA ILE A 68 -11.80 1.79 28.78
C ILE A 68 -12.20 2.53 27.50
N HIS A 69 -12.93 3.64 27.61
CA HIS A 69 -13.38 4.37 26.43
C HIS A 69 -12.19 4.92 25.64
N THR A 70 -11.21 5.57 26.29
CA THR A 70 -10.04 6.10 25.58
C THR A 70 -9.19 4.98 25.02
N TYR A 71 -8.91 3.92 25.77
CA TYR A 71 -8.09 2.80 25.30
C TYR A 71 -8.77 2.07 24.14
N ILE A 72 -10.03 1.67 24.28
CA ILE A 72 -10.76 0.98 23.22
C ILE A 72 -10.90 1.88 22.00
N HIS A 73 -11.35 3.13 22.19
CA HIS A 73 -11.54 4.04 21.06
C HIS A 73 -10.20 4.33 20.36
N THR A 74 -9.15 4.69 21.09
CA THR A 74 -7.85 4.99 20.48
C THR A 74 -7.25 3.75 19.86
N TYR A 75 -7.23 2.60 20.54
CA TYR A 75 -6.66 1.37 20.01
C TYR A 75 -7.42 0.88 18.77
N ILE A 76 -8.74 0.76 18.85
CA ILE A 76 -9.54 0.29 17.70
C ILE A 76 -9.44 1.29 16.56
N HIS A 77 -9.62 2.58 16.82
CA HIS A 77 -9.57 3.58 15.76
C HIS A 77 -8.17 3.64 15.12
N THR A 78 -7.10 3.72 15.92
CA THR A 78 -5.74 3.77 15.37
C THR A 78 -5.38 2.48 14.67
N TYR A 79 -5.65 1.31 15.25
CA TYR A 79 -5.32 0.03 14.64
C TYR A 79 -6.11 -0.20 13.35
N ILE A 80 -7.43 -0.02 13.37
CA ILE A 80 -8.25 -0.20 12.16
C ILE A 80 -7.87 0.82 11.10
N HIS A 81 -7.75 2.10 11.46
CA HIS A 81 -7.40 3.14 10.50
C HIS A 81 -6.01 2.91 9.91
N THR A 82 -5.00 2.64 10.75
CA THR A 82 -3.65 2.37 10.26
C THR A 82 -3.63 1.10 9.42
N TYR A 83 -4.17 -0.02 9.90
CA TYR A 83 -4.19 -1.27 9.16
C TYR A 83 -4.89 -1.13 7.82
N ILE A 84 -6.10 -0.59 7.78
CA ILE A 84 -6.86 -0.39 6.54
C ILE A 84 -6.11 0.57 5.62
N HIS A 85 -5.66 1.71 6.13
CA HIS A 85 -4.97 2.69 5.30
C HIS A 85 -3.66 2.11 4.75
N THR A 86 -2.83 1.50 5.60
CA THR A 86 -1.57 0.89 5.14
C THR A 86 -1.86 -0.24 4.18
N TYR A 87 -2.73 -1.19 4.51
CA TYR A 87 -2.99 -2.36 3.67
C TYR A 87 -3.57 -1.96 2.32
N ILE A 88 -4.61 -1.13 2.30
CA ILE A 88 -5.23 -0.67 1.07
C ILE A 88 -4.24 0.16 0.27
N HIS A 89 -3.59 1.15 0.89
CA HIS A 89 -2.66 2.01 0.17
C HIS A 89 -1.47 1.20 -0.37
N THR A 90 -0.82 0.37 0.44
CA THR A 90 0.30 -0.44 -0.03
C THR A 90 -0.17 -1.42 -1.09
N TYR A 91 -1.24 -2.18 -0.85
CA TYR A 91 -1.69 -3.21 -1.78
C TYR A 91 -2.12 -2.61 -3.12
N ILE A 92 -2.98 -1.59 -3.10
CA ILE A 92 -3.44 -0.93 -4.33
C ILE A 92 -2.27 -0.25 -5.02
N HIS A 93 -1.45 0.53 -4.31
CA HIS A 93 -0.33 1.23 -4.93
C HIS A 93 0.67 0.23 -5.51
N THR A 94 1.09 -0.79 -4.76
CA THR A 94 2.02 -1.79 -5.27
C THR A 94 1.40 -2.55 -6.43
N TYR A 95 0.17 -3.06 -6.29
CA TYR A 95 -0.46 -3.86 -7.34
C TYR A 95 -0.64 -3.06 -8.62
N ILE A 96 -1.23 -1.86 -8.53
CA ILE A 96 -1.43 -0.99 -9.70
C ILE A 96 -0.09 -0.60 -10.29
N HIS A 97 0.84 -0.10 -9.47
CA HIS A 97 2.15 0.33 -9.98
C HIS A 97 2.89 -0.83 -10.62
N THR A 98 3.03 -1.98 -9.95
CA THR A 98 3.72 -3.13 -10.54
C THR A 98 2.99 -3.62 -11.76
N TYR A 99 1.68 -3.84 -11.72
CA TYR A 99 0.94 -4.42 -12.84
C TYR A 99 0.98 -3.50 -14.05
N ILE A 100 0.67 -2.21 -13.88
CA ILE A 100 0.69 -1.24 -14.97
C ILE A 100 2.12 -1.07 -15.48
N HIS A 101 3.10 -0.87 -14.61
CA HIS A 101 4.48 -0.68 -15.03
C HIS A 101 5.00 -1.92 -15.76
N THR A 102 4.82 -3.12 -15.21
CA THR A 102 5.26 -4.35 -15.88
C THR A 102 4.51 -4.54 -17.18
N TYR A 103 3.18 -4.45 -17.19
CA TYR A 103 2.40 -4.70 -18.40
C TYR A 103 2.73 -3.70 -19.51
N ILE A 104 2.73 -2.40 -19.21
CA ILE A 104 3.06 -1.37 -20.19
C ILE A 104 4.51 -1.52 -20.63
N HIS A 105 5.45 -1.67 -19.72
CA HIS A 105 6.86 -1.79 -20.07
C HIS A 105 7.09 -3.05 -20.92
N THR A 106 6.60 -4.21 -20.50
CA THR A 106 6.77 -5.45 -21.28
C THR A 106 6.05 -5.35 -22.60
N TYR A 107 4.80 -4.90 -22.64
CA TYR A 107 4.03 -4.84 -23.88
C TYR A 107 4.66 -3.85 -24.86
N ILE A 108 4.93 -2.62 -24.44
CA ILE A 108 5.55 -1.61 -25.31
C ILE A 108 6.95 -2.06 -25.72
N HIS A 109 7.79 -2.49 -24.78
CA HIS A 109 9.15 -2.90 -25.11
C HIS A 109 9.15 -4.10 -26.06
N THR A 110 8.39 -5.15 -25.77
CA THR A 110 8.32 -6.32 -26.66
C THR A 110 7.70 -5.95 -27.99
N TYR A 111 6.58 -5.23 -28.03
CA TYR A 111 5.91 -4.87 -29.29
C TYR A 111 6.79 -3.97 -30.15
N ILE A 112 7.31 -2.87 -29.59
CA ILE A 112 8.19 -1.95 -30.33
C ILE A 112 9.46 -2.67 -30.75
N HIS A 113 10.14 -3.36 -29.83
CA HIS A 113 11.39 -4.04 -30.16
C HIS A 113 11.16 -5.12 -31.22
N THR A 114 10.17 -6.00 -31.04
CA THR A 114 9.90 -7.06 -32.01
C THR A 114 9.43 -6.48 -33.33
N TYR A 115 8.47 -5.55 -33.34
CA TYR A 115 7.96 -4.97 -34.57
C TYR A 115 9.03 -4.19 -35.32
N ILE A 116 9.73 -3.27 -34.66
CA ILE A 116 10.77 -2.47 -35.31
C ILE A 116 11.92 -3.38 -35.74
N HIS A 117 12.42 -4.24 -34.85
CA HIS A 117 13.54 -5.11 -35.21
C HIS A 117 13.16 -6.07 -36.33
N THR A 118 12.03 -6.76 -36.25
CA THR A 118 11.62 -7.69 -37.31
C THR A 118 11.31 -6.94 -38.60
N TYR A 119 10.52 -5.87 -38.57
CA TYR A 119 10.15 -5.14 -39.77
C TYR A 119 11.36 -4.49 -40.43
N ILE A 120 12.18 -3.74 -39.69
CA ILE A 120 13.37 -3.10 -40.25
C ILE A 120 14.37 -4.14 -40.72
N HIS A 121 14.70 -5.13 -39.88
CA HIS A 121 15.68 -6.14 -40.26
C HIS A 121 15.20 -6.94 -41.46
N THR A 122 13.96 -7.45 -41.45
CA THR A 122 13.44 -8.22 -42.59
C THR A 122 13.31 -7.35 -43.83
N TYR A 123 12.74 -6.15 -43.74
CA TYR A 123 12.56 -5.28 -44.89
C TYR A 123 13.91 -4.84 -45.48
N ILE A 124 14.82 -4.32 -44.65
CA ILE A 124 16.15 -3.89 -45.13
C ILE A 124 16.92 -5.09 -45.66
N HIS A 125 17.01 -6.18 -44.90
CA HIS A 125 17.76 -7.35 -45.34
C HIS A 125 17.17 -7.94 -46.62
N THR A 126 15.86 -8.17 -46.68
CA THR A 126 15.23 -8.73 -47.89
C THR A 126 15.32 -7.75 -49.04
N TYR A 127 14.99 -6.48 -48.88
CA TYR A 127 15.02 -5.50 -49.96
C TYR A 127 16.44 -5.29 -50.48
N ILE A 128 17.41 -5.00 -49.60
CA ILE A 128 18.80 -4.77 -50.01
C ILE A 128 19.38 -6.06 -50.59
N HIS A 129 19.25 -7.20 -49.91
CA HIS A 129 19.82 -8.44 -50.41
C HIS A 129 19.16 -8.85 -51.72
N THR A 130 17.83 -8.86 -51.83
CA THR A 130 17.18 -9.25 -53.08
C THR A 130 17.45 -8.26 -54.18
N TYR A 131 17.30 -6.95 -53.95
CA TYR A 131 17.53 -5.94 -54.98
C TYR A 131 18.99 -5.92 -55.44
N ILE A 132 19.95 -5.81 -54.52
CA ILE A 132 21.37 -5.78 -54.89
C ILE A 132 21.78 -7.10 -55.52
N HIS A 133 21.46 -8.24 -54.90
CA HIS A 133 21.85 -9.53 -55.44
C HIS A 133 21.21 -9.75 -56.81
N THR A 134 19.89 -9.60 -56.94
CA THR A 134 19.23 -9.83 -58.23
C THR A 134 19.68 -8.80 -59.26
N TYR A 135 19.69 -7.51 -58.97
CA TYR A 135 20.06 -6.48 -59.94
C TYR A 135 21.51 -6.61 -60.38
N ILE A 136 22.46 -6.73 -59.44
CA ILE A 136 23.88 -6.85 -59.78
C ILE A 136 24.13 -8.19 -60.46
N HIS A 137 23.68 -9.31 -59.88
CA HIS A 137 23.92 -10.62 -60.47
C HIS A 137 23.29 -10.73 -61.85
N THR A 138 22.01 -10.38 -62.00
CA THR A 138 21.35 -10.49 -63.31
C THR A 138 21.94 -9.52 -64.32
N ASN A 139 22.13 -8.23 -64.01
CA ASN A 139 22.65 -7.29 -65.01
C ASN A 139 24.10 -7.59 -65.36
N ILE A 140 24.98 -7.87 -64.40
CA ILE A 140 26.37 -8.18 -64.70
C ILE A 140 26.47 -9.52 -65.43
N HIS A 141 25.78 -10.56 -64.95
CA HIS A 141 25.80 -11.86 -65.63
C HIS A 141 25.21 -11.77 -67.03
N THR A 142 24.05 -11.13 -67.20
CA THR A 142 23.45 -10.98 -68.54
C THR A 142 24.29 -10.09 -69.43
N TYR A 143 24.83 -8.97 -68.96
CA TYR A 143 25.69 -8.11 -69.76
C TYR A 143 26.97 -8.82 -70.17
N ILE A 144 27.69 -9.43 -69.23
CA ILE A 144 28.91 -10.16 -69.53
C ILE A 144 28.61 -11.34 -70.46
N HIS A 145 27.60 -12.15 -70.13
CA HIS A 145 27.24 -13.30 -70.96
C HIS A 145 26.82 -12.86 -72.36
N THR A 146 25.90 -11.90 -72.49
CA THR A 146 25.44 -11.43 -73.80
C THR A 146 26.56 -10.74 -74.56
N TYR A 147 27.32 -9.83 -73.96
CA TYR A 147 28.40 -9.13 -74.63
C TYR A 147 29.50 -10.09 -75.07
N ILE A 148 30.02 -10.92 -74.16
CA ILE A 148 31.08 -11.88 -74.49
C ILE A 148 30.56 -12.91 -75.49
N HIS A 149 29.40 -13.52 -75.24
CA HIS A 149 28.84 -14.51 -76.15
C HIS A 149 28.56 -13.91 -77.52
N THR A 150 27.83 -12.78 -77.61
CA THR A 150 27.52 -12.18 -78.91
C THR A 150 28.77 -11.66 -79.58
N TYR A 151 29.66 -10.94 -78.91
CA TYR A 151 30.87 -10.41 -79.51
C TYR A 151 31.80 -11.53 -79.98
N ILE A 152 32.15 -12.48 -79.10
CA ILE A 152 33.03 -13.59 -79.48
C ILE A 152 32.37 -14.48 -80.52
N HIS A 153 31.11 -14.89 -80.32
CA HIS A 153 30.42 -15.75 -81.28
C HIS A 153 30.26 -15.04 -82.61
N THR A 154 29.71 -13.83 -82.66
CA THR A 154 29.52 -13.13 -83.94
C THR A 154 30.85 -12.77 -84.57
N TYR A 155 31.82 -12.23 -83.85
CA TYR A 155 33.11 -11.86 -84.41
C TYR A 155 33.85 -13.09 -84.92
N ILE A 156 34.05 -14.12 -84.09
CA ILE A 156 34.77 -15.33 -84.51
C ILE A 156 33.99 -16.05 -85.60
N HIS A 157 32.69 -16.30 -85.43
CA HIS A 157 31.90 -17.01 -86.43
C HIS A 157 31.86 -16.23 -87.73
N THR A 158 31.50 -14.94 -87.72
CA THR A 158 31.41 -14.16 -88.97
C THR A 158 32.78 -13.94 -89.58
N TYR A 159 33.82 -13.60 -88.82
CA TYR A 159 35.16 -13.38 -89.36
C TYR A 159 35.73 -14.68 -89.93
N ILE A 160 35.72 -15.78 -89.17
CA ILE A 160 36.25 -17.05 -89.66
C ILE A 160 35.40 -17.58 -90.81
N HIS A 161 34.07 -17.59 -90.67
CA HIS A 161 33.21 -18.09 -91.75
C HIS A 161 33.34 -17.24 -93.00
N THR A 162 33.22 -15.91 -92.91
CA THR A 162 33.33 -15.04 -94.10
C THR A 162 34.74 -15.07 -94.66
N TYR A 163 35.78 -14.97 -93.86
CA TYR A 163 37.16 -14.99 -94.35
C TYR A 163 37.48 -16.33 -95.01
N ILE A 164 37.23 -17.46 -94.34
CA ILE A 164 37.51 -18.78 -94.90
C ILE A 164 36.62 -19.04 -96.12
N HIS A 165 35.31 -18.78 -96.03
CA HIS A 165 34.40 -19.03 -97.14
C HIS A 165 34.75 -18.14 -98.34
N THR A 166 34.92 -16.83 -98.15
CA THR A 166 35.25 -15.92 -99.26
C THR A 166 36.64 -16.21 -99.80
N TYR A 167 37.65 -16.43 -98.96
CA TYR A 167 39.01 -16.73 -99.41
C TYR A 167 39.06 -18.05 -100.16
N ILE A 168 38.52 -19.13 -99.61
CA ILE A 168 38.49 -20.43 -100.29
C ILE A 168 37.64 -20.35 -101.55
N HIS A 169 36.44 -19.77 -101.49
CA HIS A 169 35.56 -19.67 -102.66
C HIS A 169 36.20 -18.81 -103.75
N THR A 170 36.73 -17.63 -103.44
CA THR A 170 37.36 -16.76 -104.44
C THR A 170 38.65 -17.36 -104.96
N TYR A 171 39.49 -17.94 -104.11
CA TYR A 171 40.74 -18.58 -104.52
C TYR A 171 40.49 -19.80 -105.41
N ILE A 172 39.59 -20.71 -105.02
CA ILE A 172 39.22 -21.87 -105.83
C ILE A 172 38.52 -21.43 -107.12
N HIS A 173 37.57 -20.50 -107.05
CA HIS A 173 36.86 -20.02 -108.23
C HIS A 173 37.81 -19.32 -109.20
N THR A 174 38.68 -18.43 -108.73
CA THR A 174 39.67 -17.77 -109.61
C THR A 174 40.68 -18.76 -110.15
N TYR A 175 41.20 -19.69 -109.34
CA TYR A 175 42.18 -20.69 -109.79
C TYR A 175 41.61 -21.69 -110.81
N ILE A 176 40.32 -22.07 -110.67
CA ILE A 176 39.64 -22.96 -111.62
C ILE A 176 39.23 -22.21 -112.90
N HIS A 177 38.76 -20.96 -112.80
CA HIS A 177 38.33 -20.19 -113.98
C HIS A 177 39.48 -19.47 -114.72
N SER A 178 40.68 -19.38 -114.13
CA SER A 178 41.87 -18.84 -114.78
C SER A 178 42.75 -19.92 -115.43
N LYS A 179 42.22 -21.13 -115.62
CA LYS A 179 42.86 -22.23 -116.36
C LYS A 179 42.03 -22.60 -117.58
#